data_AF-A0A847H5G1-F1
#
_entry.id   AF-A0A847H5G1-F1
#
_cell.length_a   1.000
_cell.length_b   1.000
_cell.length_c   1.000
_cell.angle_alpha   90.00
_cell.angle_beta   90.00
_cell.angle_gamma   90.00
#
_symmetry.space_group_name_H-M   'P 1'
#
loop_
_entity.id
_entity.type
_entity.pdbx_description
1 polymer ?
#
loop_
_entity_poly.entity_id
_entity_poly.type
_entity_poly.pdbx_seq_one_letter_code
_entity_poly.pdbx_strand_id
1 'polypeptide(L)'
;MKTVEAGLQITPENLGRILTELKSLYGADTLDEGRKQEIAALVRANGYVPYSHIRALKELSDAETIVALEEKLKMNNTYSNGGCCFDVNAVSPVKRAGFNDASWFRHEQHNIKLINLAGLGDGNTTKEPGAFIDWLRQLVTLPAGKPEDGVLATTVYLIPFHPREFGCAYIPKHSGVSPALEDKAIKDKLNLGGKDQVRLFISLCQLCGHPAIYDVLPQTGRFSKITLSNPYAVRWFDVKELISELTVEIEAMKNEFKSDYSEASVDEVAKLLIKRLSGEYLPVSDELQELFDSFTEKLMEKKKELSNKMMQRGRQTELSKRATKIINEKLGKAENEAITEEDISDDAHGEIIGTLISEGLWPAGGGAWCSAGVPIFNEMSEGGGYPTFKHYDWEGKDVTHFANLDCQAPYYFACLENGQYNEEVIEFYINFLKKLQKDYNFDGFRVDHIDHVADAVSENNGAPISYRAPRRVLRMANEALKKDIPYFATLAEYMLWDNLYEEYHEDMKFDALWGNDIISQYRKDVAAIIADNAQL
;
A
#
# COMPACT_ATOMS: atom_id res chain seq x y z
N MET A 1 27.76 1.55 -24.08
CA MET A 1 26.69 2.54 -24.34
C MET A 1 25.40 1.93 -23.80
N LYS A 2 24.95 2.34 -22.60
CA LYS A 2 23.60 2.01 -22.13
C LYS A 2 22.66 2.91 -22.93
N THR A 3 21.93 2.34 -23.88
CA THR A 3 20.77 2.99 -24.48
C THR A 3 19.82 3.30 -23.33
N VAL A 4 19.70 4.57 -22.98
CA VAL A 4 18.57 5.03 -22.16
C VAL A 4 17.36 4.78 -23.05
N GLU A 5 16.60 3.72 -22.78
CA GLU A 5 15.26 3.58 -23.35
C GLU A 5 14.53 4.86 -22.99
N ALA A 6 14.21 5.67 -24.00
CA ALA A 6 13.40 6.86 -23.80
C ALA A 6 12.00 6.37 -23.39
N GLY A 7 11.74 6.34 -22.07
CA GLY A 7 10.44 5.95 -21.53
C GLY A 7 9.31 6.82 -22.08
N LEU A 8 8.07 6.37 -21.91
CA LEU A 8 6.88 7.04 -22.45
C LEU A 8 6.87 8.54 -22.14
N GLN A 9 6.81 9.35 -23.20
CA GLN A 9 6.57 10.79 -23.13
C GLN A 9 5.10 11.10 -23.42
N ILE A 10 4.45 11.82 -22.50
CA ILE A 10 3.04 12.22 -22.63
C ILE A 10 2.98 13.55 -23.39
N THR A 11 3.04 13.47 -24.71
CA THR A 11 2.90 14.61 -25.62
C THR A 11 1.79 14.34 -26.63
N PRO A 12 1.15 15.40 -27.20
CA PRO A 12 0.10 15.20 -28.21
C PRO A 12 0.57 14.38 -29.41
N GLU A 13 1.78 14.65 -29.91
CA GLU A 13 2.35 13.92 -31.05
C GLU A 13 2.59 12.44 -30.73
N ASN A 14 3.24 12.13 -29.61
CA ASN A 14 3.55 10.75 -29.27
C ASN A 14 2.29 9.94 -28.92
N LEU A 15 1.34 10.53 -28.18
CA LEU A 15 0.06 9.87 -27.90
C LEU A 15 -0.78 9.71 -29.16
N GLY A 16 -0.76 10.66 -30.09
CA GLY A 16 -1.42 10.54 -31.39
C GLY A 16 -0.88 9.34 -32.18
N ARG A 17 0.45 9.17 -32.23
CA ARG A 17 1.09 8.00 -32.83
C ARG A 17 0.68 6.69 -32.14
N ILE A 18 0.71 6.66 -30.80
CA ILE A 18 0.31 5.48 -30.02
C ILE A 18 -1.15 5.10 -30.30
N LEU A 19 -2.08 6.07 -30.31
CA LEU A 19 -3.49 5.81 -30.63
C LEU A 19 -3.67 5.26 -32.04
N THR A 20 -2.94 5.76 -33.04
CA THR A 20 -2.96 5.21 -34.41
C THR A 20 -2.50 3.76 -34.45
N GLU A 21 -1.43 3.44 -33.73
CA GLU A 21 -0.94 2.06 -33.64
C GLU A 21 -1.90 1.14 -32.86
N LEU A 22 -2.57 1.65 -31.82
CA LEU A 22 -3.64 0.90 -31.11
C LEU A 22 -4.84 0.64 -32.02
N LYS A 23 -5.25 1.60 -32.84
CA LYS A 23 -6.31 1.42 -33.86
C LYS A 23 -5.95 0.31 -34.84
N SER A 24 -4.70 0.30 -35.32
CA SER A 24 -4.19 -0.74 -36.21
C SER A 24 -4.15 -2.10 -35.52
N LEU A 25 -3.61 -2.16 -34.29
CA LEU A 25 -3.48 -3.40 -33.51
C LEU A 25 -4.82 -4.07 -33.23
N TYR A 26 -5.83 -3.29 -32.87
CA TYR A 26 -7.16 -3.78 -32.49
C TYR A 26 -8.19 -3.74 -33.63
N GLY A 27 -7.76 -3.45 -34.87
CA GLY A 27 -8.62 -3.50 -36.06
C GLY A 27 -9.72 -2.43 -36.11
N ALA A 28 -9.55 -1.30 -35.42
CA ALA A 28 -10.50 -0.21 -35.42
C ALA A 28 -10.66 0.41 -36.82
N ASP A 29 -9.58 0.45 -37.62
CA ASP A 29 -9.61 0.99 -38.99
C ASP A 29 -10.50 0.15 -39.93
N THR A 30 -10.55 -1.17 -39.69
CA THR A 30 -11.33 -2.12 -40.49
C THR A 30 -12.78 -2.27 -40.06
N LEU A 31 -13.19 -1.62 -38.96
CA LEU A 31 -14.57 -1.66 -38.50
C LEU A 31 -15.49 -0.93 -39.48
N ASP A 32 -16.68 -1.47 -39.70
CA ASP A 32 -17.69 -0.84 -40.57
C ASP A 32 -18.03 0.59 -40.10
N GLU A 33 -18.16 1.53 -41.04
CA GLU A 33 -18.41 2.94 -40.72
C GLU A 33 -19.78 3.16 -40.06
N GLY A 34 -20.79 2.37 -40.43
CA GLY A 34 -22.08 2.39 -39.74
C GLY A 34 -21.92 2.02 -38.27
N ARG A 35 -21.17 0.94 -38.01
CA ARG A 35 -20.90 0.51 -36.63
C ARG A 35 -20.05 1.51 -35.84
N LYS A 36 -19.05 2.14 -36.45
CA LYS A 36 -18.28 3.23 -35.81
C LYS A 36 -19.21 4.37 -35.38
N GLN A 37 -20.13 4.78 -36.25
CA GLN A 37 -21.08 5.85 -35.93
C GLN A 37 -22.09 5.45 -34.85
N GLU A 38 -22.53 4.20 -34.80
CA GLU A 38 -23.39 3.70 -33.73
C GLU A 38 -22.71 3.81 -32.36
N ILE A 39 -21.46 3.33 -32.23
CA ILE A 39 -20.70 3.40 -30.99
C ILE A 39 -20.42 4.86 -30.61
N ALA A 40 -20.01 5.69 -31.56
CA ALA A 40 -19.77 7.11 -31.29
C ALA A 40 -21.05 7.85 -30.88
N ALA A 41 -22.19 7.55 -31.50
CA ALA A 41 -23.48 8.12 -31.12
C ALA A 41 -23.91 7.70 -29.71
N LEU A 42 -23.64 6.45 -29.33
CA LEU A 42 -23.90 5.94 -27.98
C LEU A 42 -23.10 6.72 -26.93
N VAL A 43 -21.80 6.95 -27.18
CA VAL A 43 -20.94 7.75 -26.31
C VAL A 43 -21.39 9.21 -26.26
N ARG A 44 -21.67 9.85 -27.40
CA ARG A 44 -22.16 11.24 -27.42
C ARG A 44 -23.47 11.44 -26.66
N ALA A 45 -24.38 10.46 -26.76
CA ALA A 45 -25.69 10.56 -26.12
C ALA A 45 -25.61 10.41 -24.59
N ASN A 46 -24.66 9.62 -24.07
CA ASN A 46 -24.61 9.29 -22.64
C ASN A 46 -23.37 9.84 -21.92
N GLY A 47 -22.34 10.25 -22.64
CA GLY A 47 -20.99 10.53 -22.12
C GLY A 47 -20.09 9.29 -21.97
N TYR A 48 -20.62 8.10 -22.23
CA TYR A 48 -19.95 6.81 -22.05
C TYR A 48 -20.70 5.70 -22.79
N VAL A 49 -20.14 4.50 -22.82
CA VAL A 49 -20.86 3.29 -23.24
C VAL A 49 -21.63 2.75 -22.03
N PRO A 50 -22.97 2.76 -22.01
CA PRO A 50 -23.79 2.40 -20.83
C PRO A 50 -23.86 0.89 -20.58
N TYR A 51 -22.70 0.24 -20.52
CA TYR A 51 -22.52 -1.17 -20.26
C TYR A 51 -21.89 -1.35 -18.87
N SER A 52 -22.29 -2.40 -18.16
CA SER A 52 -21.48 -2.89 -17.04
C SER A 52 -20.16 -3.45 -17.57
N HIS A 53 -19.12 -3.49 -16.74
CA HIS A 53 -17.81 -3.99 -17.17
C HIS A 53 -17.88 -5.42 -17.75
N ILE A 54 -18.61 -6.34 -17.09
CA ILE A 54 -18.79 -7.71 -17.58
C ILE A 54 -19.53 -7.77 -18.92
N ARG A 55 -20.45 -6.83 -19.18
CA ARG A 55 -21.13 -6.71 -20.45
C ARG A 55 -20.17 -6.18 -21.52
N ALA A 56 -19.36 -5.18 -21.20
CA ALA A 56 -18.34 -4.65 -22.10
C ALA A 56 -17.31 -5.72 -22.51
N LEU A 57 -16.88 -6.58 -21.59
CA LEU A 57 -16.00 -7.72 -21.90
C LEU A 57 -16.62 -8.70 -22.91
N LYS A 58 -17.95 -8.89 -22.88
CA LYS A 58 -18.66 -9.87 -23.72
C LYS A 58 -19.17 -9.30 -25.04
N GLU A 59 -19.58 -8.05 -25.05
CA GLU A 59 -20.32 -7.44 -26.16
C GLU A 59 -19.56 -6.32 -26.86
N LEU A 60 -18.52 -5.74 -26.25
CA LEU A 60 -17.71 -4.68 -26.87
C LEU A 60 -16.39 -5.28 -27.38
N SER A 61 -16.27 -5.34 -28.71
CA SER A 61 -15.03 -5.75 -29.36
C SER A 61 -13.89 -4.76 -29.07
N ASP A 62 -12.66 -5.21 -29.27
CA ASP A 62 -11.48 -4.36 -29.09
C ASP A 62 -11.54 -3.12 -30.02
N ALA A 63 -11.95 -3.31 -31.28
CA ALA A 63 -12.14 -2.25 -32.27
C ALA A 63 -13.15 -1.19 -31.81
N GLU A 64 -14.31 -1.62 -31.32
CA GLU A 64 -15.36 -0.72 -30.81
C GLU A 64 -14.90 0.02 -29.55
N THR A 65 -14.10 -0.63 -28.71
CA THR A 65 -13.51 0.00 -27.51
C THR A 65 -12.60 1.17 -27.90
N ILE A 66 -11.77 1.01 -28.93
CA ILE A 66 -10.91 2.10 -29.44
C ILE A 66 -11.74 3.24 -30.04
N VAL A 67 -12.82 2.94 -30.77
CA VAL A 67 -13.73 3.97 -31.30
C VAL A 67 -14.41 4.75 -30.18
N ALA A 68 -14.89 4.07 -29.14
CA ALA A 68 -15.48 4.71 -27.97
C ALA A 68 -14.48 5.59 -27.22
N LEU A 69 -13.22 5.13 -27.08
CA LEU A 69 -12.13 5.91 -26.48
C LEU A 69 -11.88 7.21 -27.26
N GLU A 70 -11.77 7.13 -28.58
CA GLU A 70 -11.58 8.32 -29.43
C GLU A 70 -12.71 9.33 -29.24
N GLU A 71 -13.96 8.87 -29.18
CA GLU A 71 -15.10 9.76 -28.97
C GLU A 71 -15.03 10.44 -27.59
N LYS A 72 -14.63 9.73 -26.53
CA LYS A 72 -14.44 10.34 -25.21
C LYS A 72 -13.33 11.40 -25.21
N LEU A 73 -12.23 11.16 -25.94
CA LEU A 73 -11.16 12.16 -26.09
C LEU A 73 -11.66 13.41 -26.84
N LYS A 74 -12.48 13.24 -27.89
CA LYS A 74 -13.10 14.37 -28.60
C LYS A 74 -14.02 15.18 -27.70
N MET A 75 -14.88 14.51 -26.92
CA MET A 75 -15.80 15.17 -25.98
C MET A 75 -15.06 16.03 -24.94
N ASN A 76 -13.82 15.67 -24.60
CA ASN A 76 -12.97 16.41 -23.67
C ASN A 76 -12.01 17.40 -24.35
N ASN A 77 -12.16 17.62 -25.67
CA ASN A 77 -11.31 18.50 -26.48
C ASN A 77 -9.82 18.13 -26.46
N THR A 78 -9.48 16.85 -26.18
CA THR A 78 -8.10 16.36 -26.18
C THR A 78 -7.73 15.60 -27.45
N TYR A 79 -8.66 15.47 -28.39
CA TYR A 79 -8.44 14.87 -29.70
C TYR A 79 -9.25 15.60 -30.78
N SER A 80 -8.59 16.06 -31.84
CA SER A 80 -9.21 16.76 -32.96
C SER A 80 -8.41 16.53 -34.24
N ASN A 81 -9.08 16.59 -35.40
CA ASN A 81 -8.43 16.45 -36.72
C ASN A 81 -7.55 15.19 -36.87
N GLY A 82 -7.93 14.08 -36.22
CA GLY A 82 -7.21 12.81 -36.28
C GLY A 82 -5.98 12.72 -35.38
N GLY A 83 -5.74 13.69 -34.48
CA GLY A 83 -4.61 13.67 -33.54
C GLY A 83 -4.98 14.19 -32.15
N CYS A 84 -4.13 13.90 -31.16
CA CYS A 84 -4.29 14.48 -29.84
C CYS A 84 -4.00 15.99 -29.86
N CYS A 85 -4.69 16.76 -29.01
CA CYS A 85 -4.52 18.20 -28.86
C CYS A 85 -4.72 18.61 -27.40
N PHE A 86 -3.64 18.76 -26.64
CA PHE A 86 -3.69 19.18 -25.24
C PHE A 86 -2.38 19.87 -24.82
N ASP A 87 -2.43 20.67 -23.74
CA ASP A 87 -1.22 21.19 -23.11
C ASP A 87 -0.59 20.08 -22.24
N VAL A 88 0.69 19.80 -22.47
CA VAL A 88 1.47 18.81 -21.71
C VAL A 88 1.53 19.12 -20.21
N ASN A 89 1.36 20.38 -19.83
CA ASN A 89 1.31 20.80 -18.43
C ASN A 89 -0.10 20.69 -17.83
N ALA A 90 -1.11 20.31 -18.62
CA ALA A 90 -2.51 20.20 -18.21
C ALA A 90 -3.13 18.85 -18.66
N VAL A 91 -2.37 17.76 -18.49
CA VAL A 91 -2.89 16.38 -18.71
C VAL A 91 -3.97 16.03 -17.68
N SER A 92 -3.86 16.53 -16.46
CA SER A 92 -4.90 16.39 -15.43
C SER A 92 -6.20 17.09 -15.83
N PRO A 93 -7.36 16.43 -15.75
CA PRO A 93 -8.65 17.08 -16.01
C PRO A 93 -9.01 18.11 -14.94
N VAL A 94 -8.55 17.90 -13.69
CA VAL A 94 -8.72 18.84 -12.58
C VAL A 94 -8.10 20.19 -12.94
N LYS A 95 -6.85 20.15 -13.42
CA LYS A 95 -6.14 21.35 -13.88
C LYS A 95 -6.80 21.99 -15.10
N ARG A 96 -7.26 21.21 -16.09
CA ARG A 96 -7.97 21.75 -17.27
C ARG A 96 -9.30 22.41 -16.92
N ALA A 97 -9.98 21.92 -15.90
CA ALA A 97 -11.20 22.51 -15.38
C ALA A 97 -10.96 23.79 -14.55
N GLY A 98 -9.70 24.13 -14.26
CA GLY A 98 -9.34 25.39 -13.60
C GLY A 98 -9.39 25.35 -12.07
N PHE A 99 -9.43 24.16 -11.45
CA PHE A 99 -9.34 24.04 -9.99
C PHE A 99 -7.94 24.44 -9.49
N ASN A 100 -7.91 25.29 -8.46
CA ASN A 100 -6.69 25.78 -7.83
C ASN A 100 -6.42 25.11 -6.47
N ASP A 101 -7.34 24.27 -6.01
CA ASP A 101 -7.24 23.50 -4.78
C ASP A 101 -8.02 22.17 -4.92
N ALA A 102 -8.03 21.36 -3.85
CA ALA A 102 -8.67 20.05 -3.85
C ALA A 102 -10.21 20.11 -3.68
N SER A 103 -10.86 21.28 -3.83
CA SER A 103 -12.31 21.43 -3.65
C SER A 103 -13.12 20.54 -4.60
N TRP A 104 -12.57 20.23 -5.78
CA TRP A 104 -13.20 19.33 -6.76
C TRP A 104 -13.58 17.99 -6.14
N PHE A 105 -12.76 17.48 -5.22
CA PHE A 105 -12.93 16.14 -4.67
C PHE A 105 -14.10 16.03 -3.68
N ARG A 106 -14.49 17.15 -3.06
CA ARG A 106 -15.64 17.19 -2.12
C ARG A 106 -16.96 16.93 -2.82
N HIS A 107 -17.10 17.31 -4.09
CA HIS A 107 -18.31 17.09 -4.88
C HIS A 107 -18.36 15.68 -5.50
N GLU A 108 -17.22 15.02 -5.65
CA GLU A 108 -17.07 13.74 -6.37
C GLU A 108 -17.12 12.48 -5.48
N GLN A 109 -17.33 12.63 -4.16
CA GLN A 109 -17.26 11.50 -3.20
C GLN A 109 -18.22 10.34 -3.52
N HIS A 110 -19.31 10.61 -4.24
CA HIS A 110 -20.31 9.61 -4.65
C HIS A 110 -20.02 8.97 -6.02
N ASN A 111 -18.98 9.42 -6.72
CA ASN A 111 -18.65 9.05 -8.10
C ASN A 111 -17.19 8.62 -8.25
N ILE A 112 -16.74 7.73 -7.36
CA ILE A 112 -15.40 7.13 -7.37
C ILE A 112 -15.52 5.66 -7.82
N LYS A 113 -14.75 5.28 -8.83
CA LYS A 113 -14.64 3.89 -9.29
C LYS A 113 -13.31 3.29 -8.83
N LEU A 114 -13.38 2.38 -7.87
CA LEU A 114 -12.26 1.49 -7.54
C LEU A 114 -11.98 0.53 -8.70
N ILE A 115 -10.73 0.49 -9.13
CA ILE A 115 -10.21 -0.34 -10.23
C ILE A 115 -9.00 -1.15 -9.75
N ASN A 116 -9.12 -2.47 -9.85
CA ASN A 116 -8.00 -3.40 -9.81
C ASN A 116 -7.66 -3.81 -11.25
N LEU A 117 -6.54 -3.32 -11.80
CA LEU A 117 -6.15 -3.60 -13.18
C LEU A 117 -6.08 -5.11 -13.49
N ALA A 118 -5.59 -5.91 -12.53
CA ALA A 118 -5.54 -7.36 -12.67
C ALA A 118 -6.94 -7.99 -12.71
N GLY A 119 -7.89 -7.38 -12.00
CA GLY A 119 -9.28 -7.85 -11.88
C GLY A 119 -10.21 -7.39 -13.01
N LEU A 120 -9.71 -6.66 -14.02
CA LEU A 120 -10.51 -6.24 -15.16
C LEU A 120 -10.66 -7.31 -16.25
N GLY A 121 -9.94 -8.42 -16.19
CA GLY A 121 -10.17 -9.57 -17.08
C GLY A 121 -11.44 -10.34 -16.73
N ASP A 122 -11.93 -11.20 -17.64
CA ASP A 122 -13.06 -12.08 -17.34
C ASP A 122 -12.61 -13.33 -16.57
N GLY A 123 -12.53 -13.19 -15.25
CA GLY A 123 -12.17 -14.28 -14.32
C GLY A 123 -13.11 -15.50 -14.37
N ASN A 124 -14.29 -15.40 -15.01
CA ASN A 124 -15.18 -16.55 -15.19
C ASN A 124 -14.74 -17.45 -16.36
N THR A 125 -13.92 -16.94 -17.26
CA THR A 125 -13.49 -17.66 -18.47
C THR A 125 -11.98 -17.93 -18.48
N THR A 126 -11.18 -17.08 -17.85
CA THR A 126 -9.72 -17.20 -17.80
C THR A 126 -9.16 -16.94 -16.41
N LYS A 127 -7.96 -17.47 -16.14
CA LYS A 127 -7.16 -17.14 -14.95
C LYS A 127 -6.18 -15.99 -15.19
N GLU A 128 -6.05 -15.56 -16.44
CA GLU A 128 -5.17 -14.46 -16.81
C GLU A 128 -5.69 -13.12 -16.26
N PRO A 129 -4.80 -12.22 -15.82
CA PRO A 129 -5.18 -10.88 -15.42
C PRO A 129 -5.72 -10.07 -16.60
N GLY A 130 -6.43 -8.97 -16.31
CA GLY A 130 -6.93 -8.06 -17.35
C GLY A 130 -5.81 -7.47 -18.20
N ALA A 131 -5.98 -7.54 -19.52
CA ALA A 131 -5.06 -6.97 -20.50
C ALA A 131 -5.31 -5.46 -20.70
N PHE A 132 -4.43 -4.78 -21.44
CA PHE A 132 -4.53 -3.32 -21.61
C PHE A 132 -5.88 -2.89 -22.22
N ILE A 133 -6.40 -3.66 -23.17
CA ILE A 133 -7.70 -3.39 -23.79
C ILE A 133 -8.87 -3.53 -22.81
N ASP A 134 -8.77 -4.41 -21.81
CA ASP A 134 -9.78 -4.54 -20.75
C ASP A 134 -9.79 -3.33 -19.83
N TRP A 135 -8.64 -2.69 -19.62
CA TRP A 135 -8.54 -1.42 -18.90
C TRP A 135 -9.26 -0.32 -19.68
N LEU A 136 -9.07 -0.27 -21.00
CA LEU A 136 -9.79 0.67 -21.87
C LEU A 136 -11.30 0.42 -21.90
N ARG A 137 -11.75 -0.85 -21.88
CA ARG A 137 -13.17 -1.19 -21.74
C ARG A 137 -13.76 -0.60 -20.47
N GLN A 138 -13.04 -0.70 -19.34
CA GLN A 138 -13.48 -0.06 -18.11
C GLN A 138 -13.57 1.46 -18.28
N LEU A 139 -12.55 2.12 -18.86
CA LEU A 139 -12.56 3.57 -19.08
C LEU A 139 -13.73 4.06 -19.95
N VAL A 140 -14.04 3.38 -21.06
CA VAL A 140 -15.11 3.82 -21.97
C VAL A 140 -16.51 3.65 -21.39
N THR A 141 -16.66 2.82 -20.35
CA THR A 141 -17.92 2.63 -19.61
C THR A 141 -18.08 3.57 -18.42
N LEU A 142 -17.07 4.39 -18.08
CA LEU A 142 -17.19 5.36 -16.99
C LEU A 142 -17.95 6.62 -17.44
N PRO A 143 -18.95 7.09 -16.68
CA PRO A 143 -19.65 8.35 -16.96
C PRO A 143 -18.72 9.56 -17.10
N ALA A 144 -18.96 10.38 -18.12
CA ALA A 144 -18.32 11.68 -18.26
C ALA A 144 -18.87 12.68 -17.23
N GLY A 145 -18.08 13.72 -16.96
CA GLY A 145 -18.48 14.84 -16.12
C GLY A 145 -19.08 15.99 -16.91
N LYS A 146 -19.33 17.09 -16.21
CA LYS A 146 -19.74 18.38 -16.77
C LYS A 146 -18.91 19.50 -16.14
N PRO A 147 -17.64 19.69 -16.58
CA PRO A 147 -16.70 20.58 -15.93
C PRO A 147 -17.17 22.05 -15.84
N GLU A 148 -17.99 22.51 -16.80
CA GLU A 148 -18.60 23.84 -16.77
C GLU A 148 -19.54 24.07 -15.57
N ASP A 149 -20.08 22.99 -15.00
CA ASP A 149 -20.90 23.01 -13.78
C ASP A 149 -20.08 22.64 -12.53
N GLY A 150 -18.76 22.49 -12.65
CA GLY A 150 -17.87 22.10 -11.56
C GLY A 150 -17.90 20.62 -11.19
N VAL A 151 -18.49 19.77 -12.05
CA VAL A 151 -18.57 18.31 -11.85
C VAL A 151 -17.60 17.62 -12.79
N LEU A 152 -16.61 16.90 -12.25
CA LEU A 152 -15.65 16.15 -13.04
C LEU A 152 -16.22 14.78 -13.44
N ALA A 153 -15.54 14.07 -14.34
CA ALA A 153 -15.95 12.71 -14.67
C ALA A 153 -15.66 11.77 -13.51
N THR A 154 -16.25 10.57 -13.53
CA THR A 154 -16.02 9.54 -12.50
C THR A 154 -14.54 9.42 -12.16
N THR A 155 -14.19 9.58 -10.88
CA THR A 155 -12.80 9.49 -10.43
C THR A 155 -12.35 8.05 -10.51
N VAL A 156 -11.26 7.80 -11.24
CA VAL A 156 -10.59 6.51 -11.30
C VAL A 156 -9.73 6.35 -10.05
N TYR A 157 -10.06 5.36 -9.23
CA TYR A 157 -9.30 5.02 -8.05
C TYR A 157 -8.58 3.69 -8.29
N LEU A 158 -7.25 3.73 -8.40
CA LEU A 158 -6.41 2.55 -8.61
C LEU A 158 -5.89 2.01 -7.28
N ILE A 159 -6.14 0.72 -7.05
CA ILE A 159 -5.47 -0.03 -5.98
C ILE A 159 -4.06 -0.44 -6.43
N PRO A 160 -3.19 -0.93 -5.52
CA PRO A 160 -1.82 -1.25 -5.89
C PRO A 160 -1.68 -2.27 -7.02
N PHE A 161 -0.90 -1.90 -8.03
CA PHE A 161 -0.57 -2.71 -9.22
C PHE A 161 0.87 -3.26 -9.18
N HIS A 162 1.49 -3.18 -8.01
CA HIS A 162 2.83 -3.69 -7.73
C HIS A 162 2.83 -5.23 -7.70
N PRO A 163 3.98 -5.90 -7.95
CA PRO A 163 4.11 -7.31 -7.59
C PRO A 163 3.94 -7.46 -6.09
N ARG A 164 3.31 -8.56 -5.68
CA ARG A 164 2.76 -8.73 -4.33
C ARG A 164 3.10 -10.08 -3.72
N GLU A 165 3.25 -10.08 -2.40
CA GLU A 165 3.41 -11.30 -1.61
C GLU A 165 2.04 -11.83 -1.15
N PHE A 166 1.93 -13.15 -1.02
CA PHE A 166 0.70 -13.85 -0.56
C PHE A 166 -0.58 -13.54 -1.37
N GLY A 167 -0.44 -12.99 -2.58
CA GLY A 167 -1.57 -12.56 -3.41
C GLY A 167 -2.28 -11.28 -2.92
N CYS A 168 -1.78 -10.60 -1.88
CA CYS A 168 -2.39 -9.39 -1.32
C CYS A 168 -1.83 -8.12 -1.96
N ALA A 169 -2.68 -7.28 -2.58
CA ALA A 169 -2.24 -6.04 -3.24
C ALA A 169 -1.50 -5.07 -2.30
N TYR A 170 -1.83 -5.12 -1.01
CA TYR A 170 -1.28 -4.23 0.01
C TYR A 170 0.04 -4.75 0.63
N ILE A 171 0.60 -5.85 0.11
CA ILE A 171 1.93 -6.34 0.51
C ILE A 171 2.85 -6.28 -0.72
N PRO A 172 3.25 -5.07 -1.15
CA PRO A 172 4.08 -4.92 -2.34
C PRO A 172 5.48 -5.48 -2.11
N LYS A 173 5.95 -6.27 -3.08
CA LYS A 173 7.33 -6.77 -3.14
C LYS A 173 8.30 -5.65 -3.49
N HIS A 174 7.89 -4.70 -4.34
CA HIS A 174 8.68 -3.55 -4.78
C HIS A 174 7.82 -2.49 -5.50
N SER A 175 8.34 -1.28 -5.72
CA SER A 175 7.59 -0.15 -6.31
C SER A 175 7.32 -0.23 -7.82
N GLY A 176 7.92 -1.20 -8.53
CA GLY A 176 7.65 -1.46 -9.95
C GLY A 176 6.22 -1.95 -10.24
N VAL A 177 5.87 -2.09 -11.53
CA VAL A 177 4.60 -2.72 -11.95
C VAL A 177 4.75 -4.24 -11.97
N SER A 178 3.72 -4.96 -11.54
CA SER A 178 3.71 -6.42 -11.61
C SER A 178 3.95 -6.91 -13.04
N PRO A 179 4.90 -7.83 -13.29
CA PRO A 179 5.11 -8.41 -14.61
C PRO A 179 3.86 -9.10 -15.18
N ALA A 180 2.96 -9.57 -14.31
CA ALA A 180 1.70 -10.18 -14.70
C ALA A 180 0.74 -9.20 -15.39
N LEU A 181 0.91 -7.88 -15.19
CA LEU A 181 0.08 -6.85 -15.83
C LEU A 181 0.62 -6.38 -17.18
N GLU A 182 1.80 -6.84 -17.60
CA GLU A 182 2.38 -6.42 -18.87
C GLU A 182 1.67 -7.11 -20.05
N ASP A 183 0.97 -6.31 -20.87
CA ASP A 183 0.41 -6.81 -22.12
C ASP A 183 1.53 -6.95 -23.16
N LYS A 184 1.83 -8.20 -23.53
CA LYS A 184 2.91 -8.52 -24.47
C LYS A 184 2.64 -7.97 -25.86
N ALA A 185 1.38 -7.94 -26.32
CA ALA A 185 1.07 -7.42 -27.65
C ALA A 185 1.36 -5.91 -27.72
N ILE A 186 1.04 -5.17 -26.66
CA ILE A 186 1.38 -3.75 -26.53
C ILE A 186 2.89 -3.55 -26.47
N LYS A 187 3.62 -4.36 -25.68
CA LYS A 187 5.08 -4.31 -25.61
C LYS A 187 5.73 -4.54 -26.98
N ASP A 188 5.35 -5.61 -27.66
CA ASP A 188 5.95 -5.99 -28.94
C ASP A 188 5.63 -4.97 -30.05
N LYS A 189 4.41 -4.39 -30.05
CA LYS A 189 3.95 -3.45 -31.08
C LYS A 189 4.40 -2.00 -30.85
N LEU A 190 4.42 -1.55 -29.58
CA LEU A 190 4.65 -0.15 -29.22
C LEU A 190 5.95 0.10 -28.46
N ASN A 191 6.68 -0.96 -28.08
CA ASN A 191 7.83 -0.90 -27.19
C ASN A 191 7.51 -0.24 -25.84
N LEU A 192 6.33 -0.52 -25.29
CA LEU A 192 5.88 -0.02 -23.99
C LEU A 192 5.86 -1.17 -22.97
N GLY A 193 6.80 -1.15 -22.03
CA GLY A 193 6.80 -2.09 -20.89
C GLY A 193 5.69 -1.77 -19.88
N GLY A 194 5.46 -2.66 -18.90
CA GLY A 194 4.33 -2.56 -17.96
C GLY A 194 4.18 -1.21 -17.25
N LYS A 195 5.28 -0.57 -16.83
CA LYS A 195 5.25 0.79 -16.25
C LYS A 195 4.66 1.82 -17.21
N ASP A 196 5.10 1.81 -18.45
CA ASP A 196 4.63 2.75 -19.47
C ASP A 196 3.19 2.45 -19.91
N GLN A 197 2.77 1.19 -19.90
CA GLN A 197 1.36 0.83 -20.13
C GLN A 197 0.44 1.41 -19.05
N VAL A 198 0.81 1.30 -17.76
CA VAL A 198 0.03 1.92 -16.67
C VAL A 198 0.01 3.45 -16.79
N ARG A 199 1.16 4.08 -17.10
CA ARG A 199 1.24 5.53 -17.33
C ARG A 199 0.38 5.97 -18.52
N LEU A 200 0.37 5.20 -19.60
CA LEU A 200 -0.49 5.44 -20.76
C LEU A 200 -1.97 5.35 -20.37
N PHE A 201 -2.36 4.31 -19.63
CA PHE A 201 -3.74 4.14 -19.17
C PHE A 201 -4.21 5.32 -18.31
N ILE A 202 -3.43 5.73 -17.31
CA ILE A 202 -3.76 6.87 -16.44
C ILE A 202 -3.88 8.15 -17.26
N SER A 203 -2.94 8.38 -18.20
CA SER A 203 -2.99 9.55 -19.07
C SER A 203 -4.23 9.55 -19.95
N LEU A 204 -4.65 8.40 -20.48
CA LEU A 204 -5.88 8.28 -21.27
C LEU A 204 -7.14 8.51 -20.41
N CYS A 205 -7.18 8.01 -19.17
CA CYS A 205 -8.25 8.33 -18.22
C CYS A 205 -8.37 9.84 -18.02
N GLN A 206 -7.24 10.49 -17.71
CA GLN A 206 -7.16 11.92 -17.46
C GLN A 206 -7.54 12.76 -18.68
N LEU A 207 -7.09 12.39 -19.88
CA LEU A 207 -7.46 13.07 -21.13
C LEU A 207 -8.94 12.87 -21.47
N CYS A 208 -9.53 11.72 -21.13
CA CYS A 208 -10.99 11.48 -21.20
C CYS A 208 -11.80 12.16 -20.07
N GLY A 209 -11.18 13.01 -19.26
CA GLY A 209 -11.86 13.81 -18.24
C GLY A 209 -11.91 13.21 -16.84
N HIS A 210 -11.35 12.01 -16.63
CA HIS A 210 -11.41 11.28 -15.36
C HIS A 210 -10.19 11.59 -14.48
N PRO A 211 -10.37 12.20 -13.29
CA PRO A 211 -9.28 12.30 -12.32
C PRO A 211 -8.80 10.90 -11.92
N ALA A 212 -7.51 10.75 -11.65
CA ALA A 212 -6.92 9.47 -11.26
C ALA A 212 -6.27 9.57 -9.87
N ILE A 213 -6.76 8.79 -8.91
CA ILE A 213 -6.19 8.68 -7.57
C ILE A 213 -5.64 7.28 -7.31
N TYR A 214 -4.74 7.15 -6.33
CA TYR A 214 -4.05 5.89 -6.03
C TYR A 214 -3.95 5.60 -4.53
N ASP A 215 -3.95 4.33 -4.16
CA ASP A 215 -3.71 3.89 -2.78
C ASP A 215 -2.25 4.01 -2.36
N VAL A 216 -2.00 4.66 -1.24
CA VAL A 216 -0.70 4.69 -0.58
C VAL A 216 -0.83 4.18 0.84
N LEU A 217 0.23 3.53 1.31
CA LEU A 217 0.27 2.93 2.64
C LEU A 217 1.39 3.56 3.47
N PRO A 218 1.19 3.74 4.79
CA PRO A 218 2.25 4.10 5.73
C PRO A 218 3.11 2.88 6.17
N GLN A 219 3.07 1.80 5.39
CA GLN A 219 3.79 0.54 5.63
C GLN A 219 4.08 -0.16 4.31
N THR A 220 5.00 -1.13 4.33
CA THR A 220 5.40 -1.92 3.16
C THR A 220 5.53 -3.40 3.51
N GLY A 221 5.76 -4.29 2.53
CA GLY A 221 6.06 -5.70 2.82
C GLY A 221 7.35 -5.84 3.64
N ARG A 222 7.38 -6.77 4.62
CA ARG A 222 8.51 -6.89 5.58
C ARG A 222 9.85 -6.91 4.87
N PHE A 223 10.01 -7.78 3.89
CA PHE A 223 11.24 -7.88 3.10
C PHE A 223 11.10 -7.30 1.69
N SER A 224 10.23 -6.31 1.48
CA SER A 224 10.13 -5.61 0.19
C SER A 224 11.47 -5.02 -0.24
N LYS A 225 11.68 -4.81 -1.55
CA LYS A 225 12.89 -4.13 -2.05
C LYS A 225 13.01 -2.71 -1.47
N ILE A 226 11.90 -2.06 -1.11
CA ILE A 226 11.90 -0.80 -0.36
C ILE A 226 12.62 -0.97 0.99
N THR A 227 12.24 -1.99 1.78
CA THR A 227 12.88 -2.28 3.07
C THR A 227 14.37 -2.60 2.89
N LEU A 228 14.71 -3.42 1.90
CA LEU A 228 16.09 -3.88 1.71
C LEU A 228 17.01 -2.78 1.15
N SER A 229 16.48 -1.88 0.33
CA SER A 229 17.23 -0.71 -0.15
C SER A 229 17.33 0.40 0.91
N ASN A 230 16.41 0.42 1.89
CA ASN A 230 16.36 1.41 2.96
C ASN A 230 16.16 0.75 4.33
N PRO A 231 17.13 -0.04 4.87
CA PRO A 231 16.92 -0.74 6.13
C PRO A 231 16.63 0.18 7.33
N TYR A 232 17.07 1.44 7.28
CA TYR A 232 16.79 2.46 8.31
C TYR A 232 15.32 2.91 8.34
N ALA A 233 14.55 2.66 7.28
CA ALA A 233 13.16 3.11 7.16
C ALA A 233 12.17 2.29 7.98
N VAL A 234 12.57 1.11 8.48
CA VAL A 234 11.75 0.22 9.30
C VAL A 234 12.51 -0.22 10.55
N ARG A 235 11.80 -0.79 11.52
CA ARG A 235 12.45 -1.42 12.69
C ARG A 235 12.82 -2.88 12.41
N TRP A 236 13.78 -3.39 13.18
CA TRP A 236 14.32 -4.74 13.07
C TRP A 236 14.41 -5.42 14.43
N PHE A 237 14.21 -6.72 14.45
CA PHE A 237 14.53 -7.63 15.55
C PHE A 237 15.80 -8.39 15.22
N ASP A 238 16.66 -8.60 16.22
CA ASP A 238 17.57 -9.73 16.26
C ASP A 238 16.95 -10.84 17.10
N VAL A 239 16.34 -11.81 16.42
CA VAL A 239 15.65 -12.93 17.05
C VAL A 239 16.64 -13.89 17.71
N LYS A 240 17.87 -14.01 17.18
CA LYS A 240 18.88 -14.88 17.80
C LYS A 240 19.38 -14.29 19.11
N GLU A 241 19.60 -12.98 19.14
CA GLU A 241 19.93 -12.26 20.37
C GLU A 241 18.82 -12.40 21.40
N LEU A 242 17.56 -12.20 21.00
CA LEU A 242 16.42 -12.37 21.91
C LEU A 242 16.29 -13.79 22.45
N ILE A 243 16.43 -14.82 21.61
CA ILE A 243 16.41 -16.22 22.05
C ILE A 243 17.55 -16.47 23.05
N SER A 244 18.75 -15.95 22.78
CA SER A 244 19.90 -16.08 23.68
C SER A 244 19.66 -15.41 25.03
N GLU A 245 19.19 -14.16 25.05
CA GLU A 245 18.90 -13.44 26.29
C GLU A 245 17.76 -14.11 27.08
N LEU A 246 16.67 -14.52 26.41
CA LEU A 246 15.56 -15.24 27.06
C LEU A 246 15.97 -16.60 27.61
N THR A 247 16.91 -17.30 26.98
CA THR A 247 17.45 -18.56 27.50
C THR A 247 18.18 -18.34 28.83
N VAL A 248 18.96 -17.26 28.94
CA VAL A 248 19.65 -16.88 30.19
C VAL A 248 18.63 -16.54 31.28
N GLU A 249 17.58 -15.79 30.93
CA GLU A 249 16.51 -15.44 31.86
C GLU A 249 15.73 -16.68 32.35
N ILE A 250 15.44 -17.64 31.47
CA ILE A 250 14.81 -18.92 31.86
C ILE A 250 15.69 -19.66 32.86
N GLU A 251 17.00 -19.78 32.61
CA GLU A 251 17.90 -20.47 33.54
C GLU A 251 17.99 -19.75 34.90
N ALA A 252 17.97 -18.41 34.92
CA ALA A 252 17.95 -17.63 36.15
C ALA A 252 16.66 -17.83 36.95
N MET A 253 15.50 -17.83 36.28
CA MET A 253 14.18 -17.97 36.89
C MET A 253 13.95 -19.32 37.58
N LYS A 254 14.70 -20.37 37.22
CA LYS A 254 14.60 -21.69 37.86
C LYS A 254 14.71 -21.62 39.38
N ASN A 255 15.60 -20.78 39.89
CA ASN A 255 15.81 -20.64 41.34
C ASN A 255 14.56 -20.14 42.07
N GLU A 256 13.70 -19.40 41.38
CA GLU A 256 12.47 -18.84 41.95
C GLU A 256 11.34 -19.86 42.02
N PHE A 257 11.37 -20.92 41.20
CA PHE A 257 10.38 -22.00 41.22
C PHE A 257 10.81 -23.22 42.03
N LYS A 258 12.11 -23.34 42.35
CA LYS A 258 12.65 -24.44 43.17
C LYS A 258 12.15 -24.45 44.62
N SER A 259 11.53 -23.38 45.10
CA SER A 259 10.87 -23.34 46.42
C SER A 259 9.58 -24.15 46.48
N ASP A 260 8.84 -24.17 45.37
CA ASP A 260 7.46 -24.66 45.33
C ASP A 260 7.32 -25.94 44.49
N TYR A 261 8.33 -26.26 43.67
CA TYR A 261 8.35 -27.41 42.78
C TYR A 261 9.66 -28.21 42.88
N SER A 262 9.61 -29.48 42.47
CA SER A 262 10.81 -30.32 42.44
C SER A 262 11.83 -29.83 41.42
N GLU A 263 13.12 -29.97 41.72
CA GLU A 263 14.20 -29.56 40.82
C GLU A 263 14.09 -30.23 39.45
N ALA A 264 13.72 -31.51 39.40
CA ALA A 264 13.53 -32.23 38.14
C ALA A 264 12.39 -31.64 37.30
N SER A 265 11.27 -31.27 37.93
CA SER A 265 10.12 -30.64 37.25
C SER A 265 10.50 -29.27 36.69
N VAL A 266 11.20 -28.45 37.48
CA VAL A 266 11.66 -27.12 37.09
C VAL A 266 12.65 -27.19 35.93
N ASP A 267 13.63 -28.11 36.01
CA ASP A 267 14.60 -28.32 34.93
C ASP A 267 13.95 -28.80 33.63
N GLU A 268 12.93 -29.64 33.71
CA GLU A 268 12.22 -30.13 32.53
C GLU A 268 11.39 -29.02 31.87
N VAL A 269 10.62 -28.25 32.65
CA VAL A 269 9.86 -27.10 32.12
C VAL A 269 10.78 -26.06 31.48
N ALA A 270 11.91 -25.75 32.11
CA ALA A 270 12.90 -24.83 31.54
C ALA A 270 13.43 -25.31 30.18
N LYS A 271 13.75 -26.61 30.04
CA LYS A 271 14.17 -27.19 28.76
C LYS A 271 13.08 -27.10 27.70
N LEU A 272 11.83 -27.39 28.06
CA LEU A 272 10.69 -27.30 27.15
C LEU A 272 10.52 -25.86 26.63
N LEU A 273 10.62 -24.86 27.50
CA LEU A 273 10.54 -23.44 27.12
C LEU A 273 11.68 -23.02 26.20
N ILE A 274 12.94 -23.41 26.49
CA ILE A 274 14.10 -23.08 25.65
C ILE A 274 13.96 -23.69 24.25
N LYS A 275 13.52 -24.94 24.16
CA LYS A 275 13.22 -25.60 22.88
C LYS A 275 12.13 -24.87 22.11
N ARG A 276 11.07 -24.48 22.81
CA ARG A 276 9.94 -23.76 22.24
C ARG A 276 10.34 -22.38 21.69
N LEU A 277 11.25 -21.65 22.34
CA LEU A 277 11.79 -20.38 21.81
C LEU A 277 12.37 -20.53 20.39
N SER A 278 12.96 -21.69 20.08
CA SER A 278 13.56 -22.00 18.77
C SER A 278 12.60 -22.73 17.81
N GLY A 279 11.34 -22.95 18.18
CA GLY A 279 10.34 -23.60 17.34
C GLY A 279 10.28 -25.12 17.46
N GLU A 280 10.97 -25.71 18.44
CA GLU A 280 10.85 -27.15 18.75
C GLU A 280 9.75 -27.36 19.80
N TYR A 281 8.55 -27.75 19.34
CA TYR A 281 7.38 -27.93 20.20
C TYR A 281 7.34 -29.38 20.71
N LEU A 282 7.44 -29.52 22.02
CA LEU A 282 7.31 -30.81 22.71
C LEU A 282 6.06 -30.78 23.60
N PRO A 283 5.37 -31.92 23.75
CA PRO A 283 4.19 -31.99 24.60
C PRO A 283 4.58 -31.73 26.06
N VAL A 284 3.77 -30.92 26.73
CA VAL A 284 3.84 -30.72 28.19
C VAL A 284 2.91 -31.75 28.82
N SER A 285 3.39 -32.49 29.82
CA SER A 285 2.54 -33.43 30.56
C SER A 285 1.57 -32.70 31.49
N ASP A 286 0.42 -33.30 31.78
CA ASP A 286 -0.60 -32.72 32.66
C ASP A 286 -0.04 -32.33 34.04
N GLU A 287 0.91 -33.12 34.56
CA GLU A 287 1.59 -32.90 35.85
C GLU A 287 2.50 -31.66 35.85
N LEU A 288 2.98 -31.22 34.68
CA LEU A 288 3.86 -30.07 34.52
C LEU A 288 3.14 -28.82 34.04
N GLN A 289 1.86 -28.93 33.65
CA GLN A 289 1.12 -27.86 32.98
C GLN A 289 1.02 -26.59 33.85
N GLU A 290 0.67 -26.73 35.13
CA GLU A 290 0.56 -25.58 36.05
C GLU A 290 1.89 -24.84 36.23
N LEU A 291 2.99 -25.58 36.37
CA LEU A 291 4.34 -25.01 36.45
C LEU A 291 4.73 -24.34 35.13
N PHE A 292 4.45 -24.98 34.00
CA PHE A 292 4.72 -24.44 32.67
C PHE A 292 3.99 -23.11 32.43
N ASP A 293 2.71 -23.04 32.80
CA ASP A 293 1.89 -21.83 32.64
C ASP A 293 2.41 -20.70 33.55
N SER A 294 2.73 -21.00 34.81
CA SER A 294 3.30 -20.03 35.76
C SER A 294 4.66 -19.48 35.30
N PHE A 295 5.51 -20.36 34.75
CA PHE A 295 6.80 -19.97 34.18
C PHE A 295 6.62 -19.09 32.94
N THR A 296 5.68 -19.46 32.05
CA THR A 296 5.37 -18.72 30.83
C THR A 296 4.84 -17.32 31.12
N GLU A 297 3.96 -17.17 32.12
CA GLU A 297 3.43 -15.89 32.55
C GLU A 297 4.56 -14.96 33.02
N LYS A 298 5.46 -15.47 33.86
CA LYS A 298 6.60 -14.70 34.37
C LYS A 298 7.61 -14.34 33.28
N LEU A 299 7.90 -15.28 32.38
CA LEU A 299 8.78 -15.05 31.23
C LEU A 299 8.22 -13.96 30.31
N MET A 300 6.90 -13.77 30.26
CA MET A 300 6.28 -12.75 29.41
C MET A 300 6.72 -11.33 29.77
N GLU A 301 6.90 -11.03 31.05
CA GLU A 301 7.40 -9.71 31.49
C GLU A 301 8.83 -9.46 30.99
N LYS A 302 9.67 -10.50 30.97
CA LYS A 302 11.00 -10.44 30.37
C LYS A 302 10.96 -10.31 28.85
N LYS A 303 10.07 -11.03 28.16
CA LYS A 303 9.85 -10.86 26.72
C LYS A 303 9.47 -9.41 26.37
N LYS A 304 8.60 -8.79 27.16
CA LYS A 304 8.24 -7.37 27.03
C LYS A 304 9.45 -6.45 27.22
N GLU A 305 10.20 -6.63 28.30
CA GLU A 305 11.39 -5.82 28.61
C GLU A 305 12.42 -5.86 27.46
N LEU A 306 12.80 -7.07 27.03
CA LEU A 306 13.82 -7.27 26.01
C LEU A 306 13.36 -6.79 24.63
N SER A 307 12.09 -7.04 24.26
CA SER A 307 11.55 -6.57 22.98
C SER A 307 11.51 -5.04 22.93
N ASN A 308 11.09 -4.36 24.01
CA ASN A 308 11.10 -2.91 24.08
C ASN A 308 12.52 -2.35 23.98
N LYS A 309 13.49 -2.94 24.69
CA LYS A 309 14.91 -2.56 24.60
C LYS A 309 15.44 -2.71 23.17
N MET A 310 15.08 -3.79 22.48
CA MET A 310 15.46 -4.03 21.07
C MET A 310 14.93 -2.93 20.15
N MET A 311 13.73 -2.41 20.40
CA MET A 311 13.07 -1.42 19.56
C MET A 311 13.52 0.04 19.78
N GLN A 312 14.39 0.29 20.76
CA GLN A 312 14.93 1.63 21.03
C GLN A 312 15.83 2.13 19.89
N ARG A 313 15.84 3.44 19.65
CA ARG A 313 16.56 4.09 18.55
C ARG A 313 18.03 3.70 18.43
N GLY A 314 18.74 3.60 19.56
CA GLY A 314 20.15 3.20 19.60
C GLY A 314 20.35 1.81 18.98
N ARG A 315 19.54 0.84 19.40
CA ARG A 315 19.55 -0.52 18.86
C ARG A 315 19.10 -0.59 17.43
N GLN A 316 18.05 0.14 17.06
CA GLN A 316 17.57 0.20 15.67
C GLN A 316 18.63 0.77 14.71
N THR A 317 19.47 1.70 15.18
CA THR A 317 20.61 2.20 14.40
C THR A 317 21.69 1.14 14.20
N GLU A 318 21.95 0.30 15.21
CA GLU A 318 22.91 -0.82 15.09
C GLU A 318 22.40 -1.91 14.14
N LEU A 319 21.13 -2.30 14.29
CA LEU A 319 20.52 -3.37 13.49
C LEU A 319 20.33 -2.95 12.03
N SER A 320 19.88 -1.73 11.76
CA SER A 320 19.77 -1.23 10.38
C SER A 320 21.12 -1.21 9.68
N LYS A 321 22.20 -0.77 10.34
CA LYS A 321 23.57 -0.83 9.80
C LYS A 321 24.02 -2.27 9.53
N ARG A 322 23.74 -3.20 10.44
CA ARG A 322 24.06 -4.62 10.24
C ARG A 322 23.30 -5.20 9.05
N ALA A 323 22.01 -4.88 8.91
CA ALA A 323 21.22 -5.27 7.75
C ALA A 323 21.79 -4.68 6.45
N THR A 324 22.08 -3.37 6.41
CA THR A 324 22.72 -2.71 5.25
C THR A 324 24.03 -3.38 4.85
N LYS A 325 24.88 -3.71 5.83
CA LYS A 325 26.14 -4.41 5.57
C LYS A 325 25.92 -5.75 4.88
N ILE A 326 25.05 -6.60 5.44
CA ILE A 326 24.74 -7.92 4.87
C ILE A 326 24.18 -7.79 3.45
N ILE A 327 23.30 -6.81 3.22
CA ILE A 327 22.68 -6.57 1.92
C ILE A 327 23.74 -6.11 0.91
N ASN A 328 24.61 -5.16 1.26
CA ASN A 328 25.69 -4.71 0.39
C ASN A 328 26.68 -5.83 0.06
N GLU A 329 27.05 -6.65 1.04
CA GLU A 329 27.90 -7.83 0.81
C GLU A 329 27.28 -8.80 -0.20
N LYS A 330 25.96 -9.04 -0.14
CA LYS A 330 25.24 -9.89 -1.09
C LYS A 330 25.11 -9.29 -2.48
N LEU A 331 25.02 -7.97 -2.57
CA LEU A 331 25.00 -7.25 -3.84
C LEU A 331 26.40 -7.03 -4.43
N GLY A 332 27.47 -7.41 -3.72
CA GLY A 332 28.85 -7.14 -4.12
C GLY A 332 29.22 -5.65 -4.11
N LYS A 333 28.50 -4.86 -3.30
CA LYS A 333 28.69 -3.42 -3.11
C LYS A 333 29.58 -3.12 -1.91
N ALA A 334 30.12 -1.89 -1.84
CA ALA A 334 30.83 -1.45 -0.64
C ALA A 334 29.88 -1.33 0.56
N GLU A 335 30.38 -1.53 1.79
CA GLU A 335 29.57 -1.63 3.02
C GLU A 335 28.55 -0.49 3.22
N ASN A 336 28.89 0.73 2.80
CA ASN A 336 28.04 1.92 2.94
C ASN A 336 27.61 2.51 1.59
N GLU A 337 27.68 1.73 0.51
CA GLU A 337 27.17 2.16 -0.79
C GLU A 337 25.64 2.24 -0.75
N ALA A 338 25.08 3.26 -1.40
CA ALA A 338 23.64 3.40 -1.53
C ALA A 338 23.06 2.26 -2.38
N ILE A 339 21.91 1.76 -1.96
CA ILE A 339 21.18 0.69 -2.64
C ILE A 339 19.87 1.29 -3.17
N THR A 340 19.50 0.93 -4.40
CA THR A 340 18.17 1.18 -4.95
C THR A 340 17.43 -0.13 -5.16
N GLU A 341 16.11 -0.07 -5.39
CA GLU A 341 15.34 -1.29 -5.68
C GLU A 341 15.83 -2.00 -6.95
N GLU A 342 16.34 -1.25 -7.93
CA GLU A 342 16.87 -1.78 -9.19
C GLU A 342 18.17 -2.57 -9.03
N ASP A 343 18.95 -2.32 -7.96
CA ASP A 343 20.14 -3.11 -7.64
C ASP A 343 19.78 -4.53 -7.20
N ILE A 344 18.55 -4.73 -6.70
CA ILE A 344 18.08 -5.99 -6.13
C ILE A 344 17.32 -6.77 -7.21
N SER A 345 18.00 -7.69 -7.89
CA SER A 345 17.35 -8.65 -8.80
C SER A 345 16.41 -9.59 -8.03
N ASP A 346 15.51 -10.28 -8.72
CA ASP A 346 14.61 -11.23 -8.06
C ASP A 346 15.34 -12.44 -7.46
N ASP A 347 16.45 -12.87 -8.07
CA ASP A 347 17.30 -13.94 -7.52
C ASP A 347 18.04 -13.45 -6.27
N ALA A 348 18.66 -12.27 -6.35
CA ALA A 348 19.36 -11.67 -5.20
C ALA A 348 18.39 -11.39 -4.03
N HIS A 349 17.14 -11.04 -4.34
CA HIS A 349 16.11 -10.77 -3.35
C HIS A 349 15.90 -11.94 -2.38
N GLY A 350 15.75 -13.16 -2.90
CA GLY A 350 15.57 -14.36 -2.07
C GLY A 350 16.82 -14.70 -1.24
N GLU A 351 18.01 -14.57 -1.83
CA GLU A 351 19.28 -14.86 -1.13
C GLU A 351 19.57 -13.88 0.01
N ILE A 352 19.28 -12.60 -0.20
CA ILE A 352 19.39 -11.56 0.82
C ILE A 352 18.46 -11.89 1.99
N ILE A 353 17.18 -12.18 1.73
CA ILE A 353 16.20 -12.56 2.75
C ILE A 353 16.68 -13.76 3.55
N GLY A 354 17.08 -14.84 2.86
CA GLY A 354 17.57 -16.05 3.52
C GLY A 354 18.77 -15.78 4.43
N THR A 355 19.67 -14.88 4.01
CA THR A 355 20.85 -14.52 4.80
C THR A 355 20.48 -13.68 6.02
N LEU A 356 19.65 -12.65 5.87
CA LEU A 356 19.17 -11.84 6.99
C LEU A 356 18.45 -12.71 8.04
N ILE A 357 17.55 -13.59 7.59
CA ILE A 357 16.85 -14.54 8.47
C ILE A 357 17.85 -15.45 9.18
N SER A 358 18.82 -16.00 8.43
CA SER A 358 19.86 -16.87 9.01
C SER A 358 20.74 -16.15 10.03
N GLU A 359 20.85 -14.83 9.96
CA GLU A 359 21.56 -13.96 10.90
C GLU A 359 20.69 -13.50 12.07
N GLY A 360 19.40 -13.87 12.08
CA GLY A 360 18.41 -13.50 13.10
C GLY A 360 17.69 -12.18 12.83
N LEU A 361 17.94 -11.52 11.69
CA LEU A 361 17.41 -10.20 11.38
C LEU A 361 16.03 -10.28 10.71
N TRP A 362 15.04 -9.71 11.39
CA TRP A 362 13.65 -9.66 10.92
C TRP A 362 13.09 -8.25 11.02
N PRO A 363 12.55 -7.67 9.94
CA PRO A 363 11.79 -6.42 9.99
C PRO A 363 10.64 -6.57 10.99
N ALA A 364 10.40 -5.58 11.83
CA ALA A 364 9.29 -5.61 12.79
C ALA A 364 7.95 -5.60 12.03
N GLY A 365 7.04 -6.47 12.45
CA GLY A 365 5.68 -6.52 11.90
C GLY A 365 4.86 -5.31 12.32
N GLY A 366 3.75 -5.05 11.62
CA GLY A 366 2.61 -4.35 12.20
C GLY A 366 1.99 -5.19 13.32
N GLY A 367 0.86 -4.74 13.85
CA GLY A 367 0.13 -5.45 14.89
C GLY A 367 -1.37 -5.42 14.67
N ALA A 368 -2.13 -5.51 15.76
CA ALA A 368 -3.58 -5.40 15.75
C ALA A 368 -4.03 -3.94 15.63
N TRP A 369 -5.19 -3.69 15.01
CA TRP A 369 -5.81 -2.36 14.91
C TRP A 369 -5.98 -1.64 16.26
N CYS A 370 -6.15 -2.38 17.36
CA CYS A 370 -6.27 -1.86 18.72
C CYS A 370 -4.99 -1.94 19.57
N SER A 371 -3.86 -2.35 18.97
CA SER A 371 -2.59 -2.46 19.69
C SER A 371 -1.86 -1.11 19.80
N ALA A 372 -1.11 -0.99 20.91
CA ALA A 372 -0.21 0.11 21.22
C ALA A 372 1.21 -0.44 21.51
N GLY A 373 2.20 0.43 21.44
CA GLY A 373 3.60 0.09 21.65
C GLY A 373 4.22 -0.66 20.47
N VAL A 374 5.14 -1.57 20.80
CA VAL A 374 5.87 -2.39 19.84
C VAL A 374 5.44 -3.86 19.94
N PRO A 375 5.55 -4.63 18.84
CA PRO A 375 5.36 -6.08 18.91
C PRO A 375 6.32 -6.72 19.92
N ILE A 376 5.85 -7.74 20.64
CA ILE A 376 6.64 -8.48 21.62
C ILE A 376 7.01 -9.83 21.04
N PHE A 377 8.30 -10.10 20.88
CA PHE A 377 8.75 -11.42 20.40
C PHE A 377 8.29 -12.50 21.37
N ASN A 378 7.55 -13.48 20.86
CA ASN A 378 7.06 -14.58 21.66
C ASN A 378 7.99 -15.79 21.55
N GLU A 379 8.08 -16.37 20.36
CA GLU A 379 8.86 -17.57 20.05
C GLU A 379 8.90 -17.75 18.54
N MET A 380 9.75 -18.64 18.04
CA MET A 380 9.64 -19.09 16.65
C MET A 380 8.41 -20.00 16.47
N SER A 381 7.80 -19.95 15.29
CA SER A 381 6.71 -20.85 14.90
C SER A 381 7.13 -22.31 15.03
N GLU A 382 6.17 -23.24 15.08
CA GLU A 382 6.48 -24.67 15.01
C GLU A 382 7.33 -24.98 13.77
N GLY A 383 8.44 -25.69 13.96
CA GLY A 383 9.45 -25.95 12.93
C GLY A 383 10.45 -24.81 12.67
N GLY A 384 10.35 -23.69 13.39
CA GLY A 384 11.34 -22.61 13.37
C GLY A 384 11.28 -21.69 12.13
N GLY A 385 10.18 -21.71 11.38
CA GLY A 385 10.09 -21.03 10.08
C GLY A 385 10.03 -19.50 10.13
N TYR A 386 9.37 -18.92 11.14
CA TYR A 386 9.26 -17.47 11.30
C TYR A 386 9.01 -17.08 12.77
N PRO A 387 9.40 -15.86 13.20
CA PRO A 387 9.10 -15.39 14.55
C PRO A 387 7.61 -15.07 14.70
N THR A 388 7.05 -15.43 15.84
CA THR A 388 5.71 -15.06 16.28
C THR A 388 5.78 -13.89 17.26
N PHE A 389 4.79 -13.01 17.20
CA PHE A 389 4.72 -11.83 18.06
C PHE A 389 3.41 -11.81 18.84
N LYS A 390 3.48 -11.25 20.04
CA LYS A 390 2.31 -10.83 20.82
C LYS A 390 2.13 -9.33 20.74
N HIS A 391 0.87 -8.92 20.76
CA HIS A 391 0.47 -7.52 20.68
C HIS A 391 -0.40 -7.17 21.87
N TYR A 392 -0.18 -5.97 22.41
CA TYR A 392 -0.88 -5.49 23.59
C TYR A 392 -1.54 -4.14 23.31
N ASP A 393 -2.65 -3.84 23.96
CA ASP A 393 -3.22 -2.50 23.98
C ASP A 393 -2.51 -1.61 25.02
N TRP A 394 -2.94 -0.35 25.13
CA TRP A 394 -2.37 0.62 26.06
C TRP A 394 -2.62 0.29 27.54
N GLU A 395 -3.59 -0.59 27.84
CA GLU A 395 -3.87 -1.11 29.19
C GLU A 395 -3.04 -2.38 29.50
N GLY A 396 -2.30 -2.91 28.52
CA GLY A 396 -1.47 -4.10 28.65
C GLY A 396 -2.21 -5.42 28.44
N LYS A 397 -3.41 -5.40 27.87
CA LYS A 397 -4.19 -6.61 27.53
C LYS A 397 -3.72 -7.20 26.21
N ASP A 398 -3.62 -8.52 26.15
CA ASP A 398 -3.25 -9.26 24.93
C ASP A 398 -4.35 -9.15 23.86
N VAL A 399 -4.01 -8.54 22.73
CA VAL A 399 -4.87 -8.33 21.56
C VAL A 399 -4.34 -9.05 20.32
N THR A 400 -3.43 -10.01 20.50
CA THR A 400 -2.74 -10.73 19.40
C THR A 400 -3.70 -11.38 18.41
N HIS A 401 -4.87 -11.85 18.88
CA HIS A 401 -5.89 -12.46 18.04
C HIS A 401 -6.52 -11.52 17.00
N PHE A 402 -6.32 -10.20 17.12
CA PHE A 402 -6.73 -9.19 16.14
C PHE A 402 -5.60 -8.77 15.19
N ALA A 403 -4.40 -9.34 15.32
CA ALA A 403 -3.26 -8.97 14.49
C ALA A 403 -3.44 -9.48 13.06
N ASN A 404 -3.55 -8.54 12.12
CA ASN A 404 -3.68 -8.80 10.68
C ASN A 404 -2.57 -8.14 9.85
N LEU A 405 -1.70 -7.34 10.47
CA LEU A 405 -0.63 -6.57 9.81
C LEU A 405 0.79 -7.11 10.07
N ASP A 406 0.93 -8.27 10.74
CA ASP A 406 2.24 -8.88 11.08
C ASP A 406 3.08 -9.28 9.85
N CYS A 407 2.48 -9.27 8.65
CA CYS A 407 3.15 -9.51 7.37
C CYS A 407 3.67 -8.22 6.69
N GLN A 408 3.33 -7.05 7.23
CA GLN A 408 3.81 -5.74 6.79
C GLN A 408 4.79 -5.15 7.81
N ALA A 409 5.69 -4.27 7.35
CA ALA A 409 6.57 -3.47 8.18
C ALA A 409 6.13 -2.00 8.14
N PRO A 410 5.68 -1.44 9.28
CA PRO A 410 5.42 -0.01 9.41
C PRO A 410 6.70 0.81 9.24
N TYR A 411 6.59 1.98 8.60
CA TYR A 411 7.71 2.91 8.56
C TYR A 411 8.03 3.43 9.97
N TYR A 412 9.32 3.53 10.30
CA TYR A 412 9.79 3.93 11.62
C TYR A 412 9.73 5.46 11.81
N PHE A 413 8.50 6.01 11.84
CA PHE A 413 8.25 7.45 11.91
C PHE A 413 8.54 8.12 13.25
N ALA A 414 8.46 7.38 14.36
CA ALA A 414 8.64 7.92 15.70
C ALA A 414 9.32 6.92 16.62
N CYS A 415 10.08 7.41 17.59
CA CYS A 415 10.71 6.64 18.66
C CYS A 415 9.70 6.54 19.81
N LEU A 416 9.11 5.37 20.03
CA LEU A 416 8.03 5.21 21.01
C LEU A 416 8.52 5.34 22.46
N GLU A 417 9.82 5.13 22.69
CA GLU A 417 10.44 5.29 24.00
C GLU A 417 10.47 6.73 24.50
N ASN A 418 10.34 7.73 23.62
CA ASN A 418 10.45 9.15 23.99
C ASN A 418 9.57 10.11 23.16
N GLY A 419 8.78 9.60 22.21
CA GLY A 419 7.91 10.39 21.33
C GLY A 419 8.62 11.21 20.25
N GLN A 420 9.95 11.11 20.12
CA GLN A 420 10.69 11.87 19.11
C GLN A 420 10.44 11.33 17.70
N TYR A 421 10.21 12.24 16.75
CA TYR A 421 10.04 11.88 15.35
C TYR A 421 11.36 11.52 14.67
N ASN A 422 11.28 10.57 13.75
CA ASN A 422 12.37 10.19 12.87
C ASN A 422 12.27 10.96 11.55
N GLU A 423 12.82 12.18 11.54
CA GLU A 423 12.71 13.11 10.42
C GLU A 423 13.26 12.54 9.11
N GLU A 424 14.30 11.71 9.16
CA GLU A 424 14.89 11.05 7.97
C GLU A 424 13.88 10.12 7.29
N VAL A 425 13.13 9.34 8.08
CA VAL A 425 12.12 8.41 7.55
C VAL A 425 10.87 9.15 7.08
N ILE A 426 10.51 10.26 7.74
CA ILE A 426 9.43 11.14 7.29
C ILE A 426 9.77 11.74 5.93
N GLU A 427 10.98 12.29 5.77
CA GLU A 427 11.45 12.84 4.50
C GLU A 427 11.51 11.77 3.40
N PHE A 428 12.01 10.57 3.71
CA PHE A 428 11.98 9.43 2.81
C PHE A 428 10.55 9.14 2.31
N TYR A 429 9.57 9.03 3.20
CA TYR A 429 8.18 8.73 2.84
C TYR A 429 7.55 9.83 1.98
N ILE A 430 7.76 11.09 2.33
CA ILE A 430 7.26 12.23 1.54
C ILE A 430 7.88 12.22 0.14
N ASN A 431 9.18 11.97 0.03
CA ASN A 431 9.87 11.88 -1.26
C ASN A 431 9.38 10.68 -2.09
N PHE A 432 9.09 9.55 -1.44
CA PHE A 432 8.47 8.39 -2.08
C PHE A 432 7.09 8.77 -2.68
N LEU A 433 6.22 9.42 -1.92
CA LEU A 433 4.90 9.88 -2.38
C LEU A 433 5.02 10.86 -3.55
N LYS A 434 5.93 11.83 -3.47
CA LYS A 434 6.19 12.79 -4.57
C LYS A 434 6.70 12.10 -5.82
N LYS A 435 7.59 11.13 -5.68
CA LYS A 435 8.10 10.33 -6.81
C LYS A 435 6.96 9.53 -7.45
N LEU A 436 6.11 8.91 -6.64
CA LEU A 436 4.97 8.14 -7.13
C LEU A 436 3.97 9.03 -7.88
N GLN A 437 3.65 10.20 -7.31
CA GLN A 437 2.83 11.22 -7.96
C GLN A 437 3.44 11.62 -9.32
N LYS A 438 4.74 11.93 -9.35
CA LYS A 438 5.44 12.34 -10.58
C LYS A 438 5.52 11.23 -11.64
N ASP A 439 5.78 10.00 -11.23
CA ASP A 439 5.96 8.86 -12.13
C ASP A 439 4.68 8.53 -12.92
N TYR A 440 3.51 8.72 -12.29
CA TYR A 440 2.21 8.33 -12.83
C TYR A 440 1.24 9.49 -13.08
N ASN A 441 1.56 10.70 -12.65
CA ASN A 441 0.73 11.90 -12.73
C ASN A 441 -0.62 11.77 -12.02
N PHE A 442 -0.67 11.15 -10.84
CA PHE A 442 -1.91 11.07 -10.06
C PHE A 442 -2.42 12.46 -9.64
N ASP A 443 -3.75 12.60 -9.58
CA ASP A 443 -4.49 13.78 -9.11
C ASP A 443 -4.76 13.74 -7.60
N GLY A 444 -4.54 12.59 -6.96
CA GLY A 444 -4.73 12.44 -5.54
C GLY A 444 -4.28 11.08 -5.01
N PHE A 445 -4.29 10.94 -3.68
CA PHE A 445 -4.05 9.68 -2.99
C PHE A 445 -5.17 9.33 -2.03
N ARG A 446 -5.50 8.04 -1.93
CA ARG A 446 -6.13 7.47 -0.74
C ARG A 446 -5.04 6.94 0.16
N VAL A 447 -5.05 7.35 1.43
CA VAL A 447 -4.16 6.80 2.44
C VAL A 447 -4.93 5.71 3.17
N ASP A 448 -4.46 4.47 3.02
CA ASP A 448 -5.03 3.26 3.61
C ASP A 448 -4.51 3.06 5.05
N HIS A 449 -5.27 2.35 5.89
CA HIS A 449 -4.88 1.98 7.26
C HIS A 449 -4.56 3.15 8.19
N ILE A 450 -5.37 4.22 8.13
CA ILE A 450 -5.22 5.37 9.02
C ILE A 450 -6.41 5.64 9.94
N ASP A 451 -7.41 4.77 9.95
CA ASP A 451 -8.67 4.88 10.69
C ASP A 451 -8.52 4.96 12.22
N HIS A 452 -7.37 4.52 12.74
CA HIS A 452 -7.02 4.52 14.16
C HIS A 452 -5.87 5.46 14.52
N VAL A 453 -5.52 6.44 13.67
CA VAL A 453 -4.30 7.27 13.90
C VAL A 453 -4.46 8.30 15.02
N ALA A 454 -5.67 8.79 15.25
CA ALA A 454 -5.97 9.87 16.19
C ALA A 454 -6.64 9.38 17.50
N ASP A 455 -6.81 8.07 17.66
CA ASP A 455 -7.48 7.49 18.82
C ASP A 455 -6.50 7.21 19.98
N ALA A 456 -7.08 6.80 21.11
CA ALA A 456 -6.35 6.51 22.34
C ALA A 456 -5.38 5.31 22.23
N VAL A 457 -5.45 4.49 21.18
CA VAL A 457 -4.54 3.36 20.98
C VAL A 457 -3.33 3.73 20.13
N SER A 458 -3.36 4.89 19.45
CA SER A 458 -2.25 5.38 18.63
C SER A 458 -1.58 6.63 19.14
N GLU A 459 -2.28 7.40 19.95
CA GLU A 459 -1.75 8.63 20.50
C GLU A 459 -2.17 8.85 21.96
N ASN A 460 -1.26 9.43 22.75
CA ASN A 460 -1.54 9.91 24.10
C ASN A 460 -1.03 11.34 24.25
N ASN A 461 -1.95 12.31 24.46
CA ASN A 461 -1.65 13.73 24.60
C ASN A 461 -0.76 14.32 23.48
N GLY A 462 -1.02 13.99 22.20
CA GLY A 462 -0.21 14.47 21.08
C GLY A 462 1.00 13.58 20.74
N ALA A 463 1.39 12.66 21.64
CA ALA A 463 2.56 11.81 21.46
C ALA A 463 2.18 10.45 20.85
N PRO A 464 2.85 10.00 19.78
CA PRO A 464 2.58 8.71 19.17
C PRO A 464 2.99 7.57 20.12
N ILE A 465 2.08 6.63 20.34
CA ILE A 465 2.29 5.45 21.19
C ILE A 465 2.24 4.13 20.41
N SER A 466 1.92 4.14 19.11
CA SER A 466 1.86 2.95 18.27
C SER A 466 2.75 3.05 17.03
N TYR A 467 2.87 1.97 16.28
CA TYR A 467 3.62 1.91 15.02
C TYR A 467 2.93 2.64 13.84
N ARG A 468 1.70 3.14 14.01
CA ARG A 468 0.93 3.77 12.93
C ARG A 468 1.54 5.12 12.54
N ALA A 469 1.25 5.58 11.32
CA ALA A 469 1.67 6.90 10.88
C ALA A 469 1.09 7.99 11.80
N PRO A 470 1.91 8.78 12.50
CA PRO A 470 1.39 9.82 13.38
C PRO A 470 0.70 10.95 12.60
N ARG A 471 -0.26 11.64 13.22
CA ARG A 471 -0.98 12.80 12.63
C ARG A 471 -0.04 13.83 11.98
N ARG A 472 1.08 14.14 12.66
CA ARG A 472 2.11 15.06 12.15
C ARG A 472 2.68 14.62 10.80
N VAL A 473 2.93 13.32 10.63
CA VAL A 473 3.50 12.78 9.38
C VAL A 473 2.50 12.90 8.24
N LEU A 474 1.23 12.56 8.50
CA LEU A 474 0.16 12.68 7.51
C LEU A 474 -0.07 14.15 7.10
N ARG A 475 -0.05 15.09 8.06
CA ARG A 475 -0.07 16.54 7.79
C ARG A 475 1.07 16.94 6.85
N MET A 476 2.31 16.58 7.21
CA MET A 476 3.50 16.96 6.45
C MET A 476 3.47 16.38 5.02
N ALA A 477 3.02 15.14 4.85
CA ALA A 477 2.86 14.53 3.54
C ALA A 477 1.82 15.26 2.69
N ASN A 478 0.65 15.54 3.24
CA ASN A 478 -0.43 16.22 2.54
C ASN A 478 -0.05 17.66 2.15
N GLU A 479 0.58 18.42 3.07
CA GLU A 479 1.09 19.77 2.79
C GLU A 479 2.18 19.76 1.71
N ALA A 480 3.10 18.79 1.76
CA ALA A 480 4.20 18.70 0.81
C ALA A 480 3.73 18.39 -0.62
N LEU A 481 2.69 17.57 -0.79
CA LEU A 481 2.08 17.27 -2.09
C LEU A 481 1.30 18.48 -2.63
N LYS A 482 0.47 19.10 -1.79
CA LYS A 482 -0.35 20.27 -2.15
C LYS A 482 0.48 21.53 -2.46
N LYS A 483 1.66 21.67 -1.84
CA LYS A 483 2.58 22.76 -2.17
C LYS A 483 3.04 22.72 -3.63
N ASP A 484 3.28 21.52 -4.17
CA ASP A 484 3.75 21.35 -5.54
C ASP A 484 2.58 21.29 -6.53
N ILE A 485 1.45 20.72 -6.10
CA ILE A 485 0.23 20.55 -6.89
C ILE A 485 -0.97 20.98 -6.03
N PRO A 486 -1.37 22.26 -6.06
CA PRO A 486 -2.41 22.79 -5.17
C PRO A 486 -3.74 22.03 -5.20
N TYR A 487 -4.12 21.50 -6.37
CA TYR A 487 -5.35 20.74 -6.56
C TYR A 487 -5.25 19.26 -6.18
N PHE A 488 -4.10 18.79 -5.69
CA PHE A 488 -3.91 17.38 -5.33
C PHE A 488 -4.82 16.99 -4.15
N ALA A 489 -5.67 15.99 -4.36
CA ALA A 489 -6.64 15.55 -3.37
C ALA A 489 -6.10 14.40 -2.51
N THR A 490 -6.50 14.36 -1.24
CA THR A 490 -6.11 13.35 -0.27
C THR A 490 -7.34 12.82 0.43
N LEU A 491 -7.51 11.50 0.40
CA LEU A 491 -8.62 10.76 0.97
C LEU A 491 -8.12 9.92 2.14
N ALA A 492 -8.77 10.03 3.29
CA ALA A 492 -8.52 9.12 4.39
C ALA A 492 -9.46 7.91 4.32
N GLU A 493 -8.94 6.70 4.46
CA GLU A 493 -9.75 5.58 4.96
C GLU A 493 -10.04 5.85 6.44
N TYR A 494 -11.30 6.15 6.76
CA TYR A 494 -11.72 6.50 8.11
C TYR A 494 -13.01 5.78 8.48
N MET A 495 -12.91 4.89 9.46
CA MET A 495 -13.99 3.98 9.86
C MET A 495 -15.02 4.59 10.85
N LEU A 496 -14.99 5.91 11.07
CA LEU A 496 -16.00 6.72 11.79
C LEU A 496 -16.42 6.25 13.21
N TRP A 497 -15.52 5.65 14.00
CA TRP A 497 -15.91 5.19 15.34
C TRP A 497 -16.09 6.34 16.34
N ASP A 498 -15.22 7.37 16.28
CA ASP A 498 -15.06 8.36 17.35
C ASP A 498 -15.32 9.82 16.92
N ASN A 499 -15.90 10.06 15.74
CA ASN A 499 -16.22 11.40 15.20
C ASN A 499 -15.03 12.40 15.18
N LEU A 500 -13.81 11.91 14.96
CA LEU A 500 -12.56 12.69 14.89
C LEU A 500 -12.42 13.52 13.59
N TYR A 501 -13.49 14.18 13.14
CA TYR A 501 -13.51 14.88 11.85
C TYR A 501 -12.52 16.05 11.81
N GLU A 502 -12.44 16.83 12.89
CA GLU A 502 -11.52 17.97 13.02
C GLU A 502 -10.06 17.49 12.93
N GLU A 503 -9.72 16.38 13.57
CA GLU A 503 -8.36 15.83 13.53
C GLU A 503 -7.96 15.40 12.11
N TYR A 504 -8.87 14.80 11.34
CA TYR A 504 -8.53 14.39 9.98
C TYR A 504 -8.48 15.58 9.00
N HIS A 505 -9.43 16.50 9.07
CA HIS A 505 -9.50 17.63 8.15
C HIS A 505 -8.55 18.77 8.54
N GLU A 506 -8.56 19.20 9.79
CA GLU A 506 -7.76 20.33 10.24
C GLU A 506 -6.34 19.93 10.58
N ASP A 507 -6.16 18.82 11.32
CA ASP A 507 -4.84 18.41 11.77
C ASP A 507 -4.06 17.62 10.73
N MET A 508 -4.70 16.70 10.01
CA MET A 508 -4.01 15.87 9.02
C MET A 508 -4.16 16.41 7.59
N LYS A 509 -5.00 17.43 7.37
CA LYS A 509 -5.21 18.08 6.07
C LYS A 509 -5.78 17.16 4.98
N PHE A 510 -6.57 16.16 5.36
CA PHE A 510 -7.33 15.37 4.38
C PHE A 510 -8.48 16.18 3.78
N ASP A 511 -8.78 15.96 2.50
CA ASP A 511 -9.82 16.69 1.77
C ASP A 511 -11.17 15.99 1.83
N ALA A 512 -11.15 14.68 1.99
CA ALA A 512 -12.34 13.83 2.14
C ALA A 512 -12.02 12.62 3.03
N LEU A 513 -13.05 12.10 3.69
CA LEU A 513 -12.99 10.93 4.55
C LEU A 513 -13.93 9.87 3.99
N TRP A 514 -13.41 8.66 3.77
CA TRP A 514 -14.18 7.53 3.25
C TRP A 514 -14.35 6.47 4.33
N GLY A 515 -15.60 6.13 4.63
CA GLY A 515 -15.94 5.04 5.55
C GLY A 515 -17.16 5.29 6.42
N ASN A 516 -17.90 6.38 6.17
CA ASN A 516 -19.16 6.71 6.85
C ASN A 516 -20.19 5.57 6.82
N ASP A 517 -20.09 4.70 5.85
CA ASP A 517 -21.05 3.66 5.54
C ASP A 517 -20.51 2.24 5.80
N ILE A 518 -19.20 2.03 5.93
CA ILE A 518 -18.64 0.66 5.93
C ILE A 518 -18.98 -0.11 7.21
N ILE A 519 -18.72 0.47 8.39
CA ILE A 519 -19.04 -0.17 9.67
C ILE A 519 -20.35 0.41 10.18
N SER A 520 -21.47 -0.14 9.69
CA SER A 520 -22.87 0.12 10.08
C SER A 520 -23.81 0.42 8.91
N GLN A 521 -23.43 0.15 7.66
CA GLN A 521 -24.31 0.24 6.47
C GLN A 521 -25.68 -0.43 6.68
N TYR A 522 -25.74 -1.53 7.44
CA TYR A 522 -26.98 -2.21 7.75
C TYR A 522 -27.84 -1.54 8.86
N ARG A 523 -27.30 -0.54 9.56
CA ARG A 523 -27.95 0.21 10.65
C ARG A 523 -28.24 1.67 10.32
N LYS A 524 -27.56 2.27 9.34
CA LYS A 524 -27.76 3.67 8.94
C LYS A 524 -28.83 3.78 7.85
N ASP A 525 -29.83 4.63 8.07
CA ASP A 525 -30.77 5.04 7.02
C ASP A 525 -30.26 6.30 6.30
N VAL A 526 -30.96 6.71 5.23
CA VAL A 526 -30.58 7.89 4.45
C VAL A 526 -30.52 9.16 5.32
N ALA A 527 -31.37 9.27 6.35
CA ALA A 527 -31.38 10.43 7.23
C ALA A 527 -30.13 10.47 8.13
N ALA A 528 -29.70 9.33 8.67
CA ALA A 528 -28.46 9.21 9.42
C ALA A 528 -27.24 9.56 8.55
N ILE A 529 -27.19 9.07 7.30
CA ILE A 529 -26.11 9.42 6.35
C ILE A 529 -26.08 10.94 6.08
N ILE A 530 -27.25 11.56 5.88
CA ILE A 530 -27.33 13.03 5.68
C ILE A 530 -26.87 13.78 6.93
N ALA A 531 -27.26 13.33 8.12
CA ALA A 531 -26.88 13.96 9.39
C ALA A 531 -25.36 13.85 9.64
N ASP A 532 -24.77 12.68 9.39
CA ASP A 532 -23.33 12.46 9.51
C ASP A 532 -22.56 13.32 8.49
N ASN A 533 -23.03 13.38 7.25
CA ASN A 533 -22.43 14.23 6.21
C ASN A 533 -22.58 15.73 6.48
N ALA A 534 -23.54 16.15 7.32
CA ALA A 534 -23.68 17.55 7.72
C ALA A 534 -22.71 17.97 8.83
N GLN A 535 -22.02 17.01 9.47
CA GLN A 535 -20.95 17.27 10.45
C GLN A 535 -19.56 17.37 9.80
N LEU A 536 -19.41 16.86 8.57
CA LEU A 536 -18.25 17.05 7.68
C LEU A 536 -18.26 18.47 7.08
#